data_AF-A0A7V9GES6-F1
#
_entry.id   AF-A0A7V9GES6-F1
#
_cell.length_a   1.000
_cell.length_b   1.000
_cell.length_c   1.000
_cell.angle_alpha   90.00
_cell.angle_beta   90.00
_cell.angle_gamma   90.00
#
_symmetry.space_group_name_H-M   'P 1'
#
loop_
_entity.id
_entity.type
_entity.pdbx_description
1 polymer ?
#
loop_
_entity_poly.entity_id
_entity_poly.type
_entity_poly.pdbx_seq_one_letter_code
_entity_poly.pdbx_strand_id
1 'polypeptide(L)' 'MLGPVIIVVVLLVVLPVAFLMGGAVVAAVFGHLMRTTAERDHQGSELVDLNR' A
#
# COMPACT_ATOMS: atom_id res chain seq x y z
N MET A 1 -31.53 1.97 -18.65
CA MET A 1 -31.16 2.29 -17.24
C MET A 1 -29.79 1.76 -16.82
N LEU A 2 -29.12 0.89 -17.59
CA LEU A 2 -27.83 0.30 -17.21
C LEU A 2 -26.69 1.34 -17.05
N GLY A 3 -26.57 2.30 -17.96
CA GLY A 3 -25.51 3.33 -17.91
C GLY A 3 -25.50 4.13 -16.60
N PRO A 4 -26.62 4.75 -16.18
CA PRO A 4 -26.71 5.44 -14.90
C PRO A 4 -26.36 4.56 -13.69
N VAL A 5 -26.75 3.28 -13.69
CA VAL A 5 -26.43 2.34 -12.59
C VAL A 5 -24.93 2.10 -12.50
N ILE A 6 -24.25 1.90 -13.64
CA ILE A 6 -22.78 1.73 -13.66
C ILE A 6 -22.09 2.97 -13.10
N ILE A 7 -22.53 4.17 -13.50
CA ILE A 7 -21.96 5.43 -13.01
C ILE A 7 -22.08 5.50 -11.48
N VAL A 8 -23.24 5.21 -10.91
CA VAL A 8 -23.47 5.22 -9.46
C VAL A 8 -22.55 4.22 -8.75
N VAL A 9 -22.40 3.01 -9.28
CA VAL A 9 -21.52 1.99 -8.68
C VAL A 9 -20.06 2.44 -8.71
N VAL A 10 -19.60 2.98 -9.83
CA VAL A 10 -18.22 3.47 -9.95
C VAL A 10 -17.96 4.60 -8.95
N LEU A 11 -18.88 5.57 -8.86
CA LEU A 11 -18.71 6.74 -8.02
C LEU A 11 -18.77 6.41 -6.52
N LEU A 12 -19.70 5.57 -6.11
CA LEU A 12 -19.99 5.35 -4.69
C LEU A 12 -19.26 4.15 -4.10
N VAL A 13 -18.76 3.22 -4.92
CA VAL A 13 -18.11 1.99 -4.43
C VAL A 13 -16.69 1.89 -4.95
N VAL A 14 -16.50 1.95 -6.27
CA VAL A 14 -15.18 1.69 -6.87
C VAL A 14 -14.18 2.78 -6.49
N LEU A 15 -14.54 4.05 -6.63
CA LEU A 15 -13.64 5.15 -6.30
C LEU A 15 -13.23 5.19 -4.81
N PRO A 16 -14.15 5.08 -3.83
CA PRO A 16 -13.76 5.03 -2.42
C PRO A 16 -12.85 3.85 -2.09
N VAL A 17 -13.17 2.65 -2.57
CA VAL A 17 -12.35 1.46 -2.33
C VAL A 17 -10.98 1.61 -2.97
N ALA A 18 -10.92 2.08 -4.22
CA ALA A 18 -9.65 2.30 -4.91
C ALA A 18 -8.78 3.34 -4.20
N PHE A 19 -9.37 4.41 -3.66
CA PHE A 19 -8.64 5.44 -2.94
C PHE A 19 -8.07 4.91 -1.61
N LEU A 20 -8.88 4.18 -0.84
CA LEU A 20 -8.46 3.56 0.42
C LEU A 20 -7.35 2.51 0.18
N MET A 21 -7.54 1.63 -0.80
CA MET A 21 -6.57 0.59 -1.14
C MET A 21 -5.30 1.16 -1.77
N GLY A 22 -5.42 2.23 -2.57
CA GLY A 22 -4.28 2.90 -3.20
C GLY A 22 -3.27 3.40 -2.18
N GLY A 23 -3.75 4.04 -1.10
CA GLY A 23 -2.88 4.48 0.01
C GLY A 23 -2.17 3.30 0.69
N ALA A 24 -2.89 2.21 0.96
CA ALA A 24 -2.31 1.02 1.57
C ALA A 24 -1.23 0.37 0.69
N VAL A 25 -1.47 0.28 -0.61
CA VAL A 25 -0.49 -0.24 -1.58
C VAL A 25 0.76 0.61 -1.60
N VAL A 26 0.61 1.94 -1.69
CA VAL A 26 1.76 2.87 -1.68
C VAL A 26 2.54 2.74 -0.37
N ALA A 27 1.86 2.74 0.78
CA ALA A 27 2.51 2.59 2.07
C ALA A 27 3.28 1.25 2.20
N ALA A 28 2.70 0.14 1.72
CA ALA A 28 3.37 -1.16 1.72
C ALA A 28 4.62 -1.17 0.84
N VAL A 29 4.54 -0.60 -0.37
CA VAL A 29 5.68 -0.49 -1.29
C VAL A 29 6.79 0.34 -0.66
N PHE A 30 6.47 1.54 -0.16
CA PHE A 30 7.47 2.40 0.46
C PHE A 30 8.06 1.78 1.74
N GLY A 31 7.24 1.16 2.58
CA GLY A 31 7.71 0.46 3.77
C GLY A 31 8.68 -0.68 3.43
N HIS A 32 8.39 -1.46 2.40
CA HIS A 32 9.29 -2.51 1.93
C HIS A 32 10.61 -1.92 1.41
N LEU A 33 10.56 -0.91 0.55
CA LEU A 33 11.76 -0.27 0.02
C LEU A 33 12.65 0.29 1.13
N MET A 34 12.07 1.06 2.06
CA MET A 34 12.78 1.63 3.21
C MET A 34 13.41 0.55 4.09
N ARG A 35 12.67 -0.52 4.39
CA ARG A 35 13.19 -1.66 5.15
C ARG A 35 14.38 -2.30 4.45
N THR A 36 14.27 -2.60 3.15
CA THR A 36 15.38 -3.24 2.41
C THR A 36 16.63 -2.37 2.35
N THR A 37 16.47 -1.05 2.23
CA THR A 37 17.60 -0.11 2.28
C THR A 37 18.23 -0.10 3.68
N ALA A 38 17.42 0.02 4.73
CA ALA A 38 17.89 0.04 6.11
C ALA A 38 18.67 -1.24 6.49
N GLU A 39 18.16 -2.41 6.10
CA GLU A 39 18.80 -3.71 6.32
C GLU A 39 20.13 -3.84 5.54
N ARG A 40 20.21 -3.29 4.31
CA ARG A 40 21.46 -3.29 3.53
C ARG A 40 22.52 -2.37 4.12
N ASP A 41 22.13 -1.19 4.59
CA ASP A 41 23.05 -0.16 5.07
C ASP A 41 23.55 -0.46 6.48
N HIS A 42 22.80 -1.22 7.28
CA HIS A 42 23.11 -1.53 8.68
C HIS A 42 23.27 -3.05 8.91
N GLN A 43 23.96 -3.72 7.99
CA GLN A 43 24.26 -5.15 8.13
C GLN A 43 25.02 -5.45 9.43
N GLY A 44 24.56 -6.44 10.18
CA GLY A 44 25.12 -6.80 11.49
C GLY A 44 24.57 -5.98 12.67
N SER A 45 23.58 -5.13 12.44
CA SER A 45 22.85 -4.44 13.51
C SER A 45 21.95 -5.41 14.27
N GLU A 46 21.98 -5.33 15.61
CA GLU A 46 21.07 -6.09 16.48
C GLU A 46 19.60 -5.85 16.13
N LEU A 47 19.26 -4.65 15.64
CA LEU A 47 17.89 -4.29 15.28
C LEU A 47 17.39 -5.04 14.03
N VAL A 48 18.30 -5.39 13.12
CA VAL A 48 17.99 -6.21 11.95
C VAL A 48 17.73 -7.66 12.39
N ASP A 49 18.50 -8.17 13.35
CA ASP A 49 18.32 -9.52 13.90
C ASP A 49 17.02 -9.71 14.68
N LEU A 50 16.44 -8.61 15.20
CA LEU A 50 15.14 -8.58 15.87
C LEU A 50 13.94 -8.52 14.91
N ASN A 51 14.14 -8.24 13.62
CA ASN A 51 13.07 -8.01 12.64
C ASN A 51 12.45 -9.31 12.08
N ARG A 52 12.52 -10.41 12.83
CA ARG A 52 12.08 -11.76 12.44
C ARG A 52 10.56 -11.88 12.41
#